data_AF-A0A2E9YEG9-F1
#
_entry.id   AF-A0A2E9YEG9-F1
#
_cell.length_a   1.000
_cell.length_b   1.000
_cell.length_c   1.000
_cell.angle_alpha   90.00
_cell.angle_beta   90.00
_cell.angle_gamma   90.00
#
_symmetry.space_group_name_H-M   'P 1'
#
loop_
_entity.id
_entity.type
_entity.pdbx_description
1 polymer ?
#
loop_
_entity_poly.entity_id
_entity_poly.type
_entity_poly.pdbx_seq_one_letter_code
_entity_poly.pdbx_strand_id
1 'polypeptide(L)'
;MIQLTAYQLLQLRDVIETKCKRPIRNQADCSALSKIIEKSTRKRVSSHTLRRFFGIVQWDGEFRIKTMDILALYVGYPSINAFIEELRSQADLSIYLKANEENKTDHYLFEKLILKSPNLESIMVVGACIREALFKNEIERVINLLRALEPMAKNHQGHINALMLFAQYVAPVLYKIQDESIVRRFIEDTPYVRIVLCQFVPIMELNGGFGNHIKWMLQYSSNHEHLAFGYSLLGSSSWRNNDEEEARKHTRLAIENSTQLSNIHPILRGRIDFLGKIAEEGTKTELTASDFSPPANQHLLYFHPIATEVVLHRQKKWSQSLCKSFNSNNQDVNNWIERSFFALQEITCLFSKCGEWTEVNIREQLQEKKTADWPQDHRKVAHEMIRIVEEELA
;
A
#
# COMPACT_ATOMS: atom_id res chain seq x y z
N MET A 1 2.03 39.53 -18.11
CA MET A 1 3.42 39.25 -18.56
C MET A 1 4.09 38.48 -17.43
N ILE A 2 5.21 37.78 -17.66
CA ILE A 2 5.93 37.05 -16.61
C ILE A 2 7.42 37.31 -16.71
N GLN A 3 8.04 37.59 -15.58
CA GLN A 3 9.49 37.69 -15.44
C GLN A 3 9.98 36.41 -14.77
N LEU A 4 10.74 35.60 -15.53
CA LEU A 4 11.39 34.41 -15.01
C LEU A 4 12.76 34.81 -14.43
N THR A 5 13.17 34.15 -13.35
CA THR A 5 14.54 34.32 -12.83
C THR A 5 15.56 33.78 -13.83
N ALA A 6 16.82 34.22 -13.72
CA ALA A 6 17.90 33.72 -14.57
C ALA A 6 18.00 32.17 -14.51
N TYR A 7 17.79 31.60 -13.32
CA TYR A 7 17.76 30.14 -13.11
C TYR A 7 16.59 29.47 -13.84
N GLN A 8 15.37 29.99 -13.69
CA GLN A 8 14.18 29.43 -14.37
C GLN A 8 14.33 29.48 -15.90
N LEU A 9 14.90 30.56 -16.43
CA LEU A 9 15.21 30.68 -17.86
C LEU A 9 16.23 29.63 -18.30
N LEU A 10 17.32 29.45 -17.55
CA LEU A 10 18.35 28.46 -17.85
C LEU A 10 17.76 27.04 -17.87
N GLN A 11 17.03 26.66 -16.81
CA GLN A 11 16.42 25.34 -16.71
C GLN A 11 15.45 25.06 -17.86
N LEU A 12 14.59 26.02 -18.20
CA LEU A 12 13.65 25.83 -19.30
C LEU A 12 14.36 25.68 -20.65
N ARG A 13 15.46 26.42 -20.87
CA ARG A 13 16.30 26.25 -22.07
C ARG A 13 16.91 24.86 -22.12
N ASP A 14 17.52 24.39 -21.03
CA ASP A 14 18.21 23.09 -20.98
C ASP A 14 17.25 21.92 -21.25
N VAL A 15 16.04 21.96 -20.67
CA VAL A 15 15.01 20.94 -20.93
C VAL A 15 14.52 20.99 -22.38
N ILE A 16 14.41 22.19 -22.98
CA ILE A 16 14.10 22.33 -24.41
C ILE A 16 15.20 21.71 -25.28
N GLU A 17 16.48 22.01 -25.00
CA GLU A 17 17.63 21.48 -25.74
C GLU A 17 17.70 19.95 -25.63
N THR A 18 17.47 19.42 -24.43
CA THR A 18 17.41 17.99 -24.15
C THR A 18 16.28 17.33 -24.96
N LYS A 19 15.07 17.91 -24.94
CA LYS A 19 13.92 17.37 -25.66
C LYS A 19 14.11 17.40 -27.18
N CYS A 20 14.74 18.43 -27.72
CA CYS A 20 15.06 18.49 -29.15
C CYS A 20 16.38 17.78 -29.53
N LYS A 21 17.10 17.22 -28.55
CA LYS A 21 18.37 16.49 -28.70
C LYS A 21 19.42 17.27 -29.49
N ARG A 22 19.43 18.60 -29.36
CA ARG A 22 20.39 19.48 -30.03
C ARG A 22 20.54 20.80 -29.28
N PRO A 23 21.73 21.43 -29.33
CA PRO A 23 21.93 22.76 -28.79
C PRO A 23 21.26 23.82 -29.69
N ILE A 24 20.81 24.92 -29.10
CA ILE A 24 20.24 26.08 -29.80
C ILE A 24 21.21 27.25 -29.64
N ARG A 25 21.94 27.58 -30.71
CA ARG A 25 23.05 28.56 -30.65
C ARG A 25 22.92 29.67 -31.68
N ASN A 26 22.17 29.46 -32.76
CA ASN A 26 22.05 30.42 -33.86
C ASN A 26 20.60 30.60 -34.36
N GLN A 27 20.41 31.49 -35.34
CA GLN A 27 19.10 31.78 -35.94
C GLN A 27 18.47 30.59 -36.67
N ALA A 28 19.28 29.74 -37.31
CA ALA A 28 18.78 28.56 -38.00
C ALA A 28 18.18 27.57 -36.98
N ASP A 29 18.84 27.40 -35.83
CA ASP A 29 18.37 26.54 -34.73
C ASP A 29 17.02 27.00 -34.18
N CYS A 30 16.86 28.30 -33.91
CA CYS A 30 15.59 28.88 -33.45
C CYS A 30 14.46 28.69 -34.48
N SER A 31 14.78 28.82 -35.77
CA SER A 31 13.80 28.66 -36.84
C SER A 31 13.36 27.21 -36.97
N ALA A 32 14.28 26.27 -36.80
CA ALA A 32 13.95 24.85 -36.75
C ALA A 32 13.17 24.51 -35.47
N LEU A 33 13.52 25.08 -34.31
CA LEU A 33 12.83 24.83 -33.05
C LEU A 33 11.38 25.33 -33.09
N SER A 34 11.15 26.50 -33.68
CA SER A 34 9.81 27.06 -33.90
C SER A 34 8.90 26.06 -34.64
N LYS A 35 9.41 25.42 -35.71
CA LYS A 35 8.68 24.38 -36.45
C LYS A 35 8.42 23.12 -35.61
N ILE A 36 9.38 22.70 -34.78
CA ILE A 36 9.23 21.53 -33.91
C ILE A 36 8.18 21.77 -32.82
N ILE A 37 8.20 22.96 -32.20
CA ILE A 37 7.20 23.37 -31.20
C ILE A 37 5.80 23.41 -31.82
N GLU A 38 5.67 23.99 -33.02
CA GLU A 38 4.38 24.04 -33.73
C GLU A 38 3.88 22.63 -34.07
N LYS A 39 4.74 21.74 -34.56
CA LYS A 39 4.38 20.36 -34.89
C LYS A 39 3.90 19.58 -33.67
N SER A 40 4.51 19.79 -32.51
CA SER A 40 4.22 19.04 -31.28
C SER A 40 3.07 19.60 -30.46
N THR A 41 2.94 20.92 -30.36
CA THR A 41 1.93 21.59 -29.53
C THR A 41 0.77 22.18 -30.31
N ARG A 42 0.85 22.22 -31.65
CA ARG A 42 -0.06 22.96 -32.55
C ARG A 42 -0.15 24.47 -32.26
N LYS A 43 0.80 25.02 -31.50
CA LYS A 43 0.87 26.44 -31.15
C LYS A 43 2.17 27.05 -31.68
N ARG A 44 2.10 28.32 -32.10
CA ARG A 44 3.23 29.03 -32.71
C ARG A 44 3.99 29.88 -31.70
N VAL A 45 5.32 29.77 -31.75
CA VAL A 45 6.26 30.73 -31.16
C VAL A 45 7.20 31.18 -32.26
N SER A 46 7.35 32.50 -32.46
CA SER A 46 8.19 33.02 -33.54
C SER A 46 9.68 32.75 -33.28
N SER A 47 10.43 32.51 -34.36
CA SER A 47 11.90 32.37 -34.30
C SER A 47 12.57 33.57 -33.61
N HIS A 48 12.03 34.78 -33.82
CA HIS A 48 12.52 35.98 -33.17
C HIS A 48 12.35 35.97 -31.63
N THR A 49 11.20 35.49 -31.14
CA THR A 49 10.97 35.34 -29.70
C THR A 49 11.89 34.27 -29.10
N LEU A 50 12.14 33.18 -29.83
CA LEU A 50 13.09 32.14 -29.41
C LEU A 50 14.52 32.68 -29.36
N ARG A 51 14.95 33.50 -30.33
CA ARG A 51 16.29 34.12 -30.31
C ARG A 51 16.52 34.97 -29.06
N ARG A 52 15.52 35.76 -28.65
CA ARG A 52 15.54 36.51 -27.38
C ARG A 52 15.52 35.56 -26.19
N PHE A 53 14.66 34.54 -26.23
CA PHE A 53 14.56 33.54 -25.16
C PHE A 53 15.86 32.78 -24.92
N PHE A 54 16.65 32.44 -25.94
CA PHE A 54 17.95 31.77 -25.81
C PHE A 54 19.14 32.73 -25.62
N GLY A 55 18.91 34.04 -25.54
CA GLY A 55 19.99 35.02 -25.35
C GLY A 55 20.89 35.23 -26.58
N ILE A 56 20.46 34.79 -27.77
CA ILE A 56 21.16 35.03 -29.05
C ILE A 56 21.08 36.52 -29.45
N VAL A 57 20.02 37.19 -29.01
CA VAL A 57 19.83 38.63 -29.17
C VAL A 57 19.62 39.23 -27.79
N GLN A 58 20.37 40.28 -27.46
CA GLN A 58 20.21 41.00 -26.20
C GLN A 58 18.78 41.53 -26.07
N TRP A 59 18.17 41.24 -24.92
CA TRP A 59 16.81 41.64 -24.61
C TRP A 59 16.58 41.55 -23.10
N ASP A 60 16.03 42.61 -22.54
CA ASP A 60 15.84 42.89 -21.11
C ASP A 60 14.35 43.00 -20.73
N GLY A 61 13.44 42.66 -21.65
CA GLY A 61 12.00 42.72 -21.44
C GLY A 61 11.39 41.47 -20.78
N GLU A 62 10.08 41.54 -20.54
CA GLU A 62 9.29 40.42 -20.01
C GLU A 62 8.64 39.59 -21.12
N PHE A 63 8.50 38.27 -20.90
CA PHE A 63 7.83 37.40 -21.85
C PHE A 63 6.31 37.40 -21.62
N ARG A 64 5.55 37.21 -22.71
CA ARG A 64 4.11 36.95 -22.60
C ARG A 64 3.90 35.58 -21.96
N ILE A 65 3.04 35.51 -20.95
CA ILE A 65 2.67 34.26 -20.26
C ILE A 65 2.27 33.18 -21.27
N LYS A 66 1.40 33.52 -22.24
CA LYS A 66 0.97 32.60 -23.30
C LYS A 66 2.14 31.99 -24.08
N THR A 67 3.21 32.75 -24.32
CA THR A 67 4.41 32.23 -25.00
C THR A 67 5.15 31.24 -24.10
N MET A 68 5.31 31.58 -22.82
CA MET A 68 5.96 30.71 -21.86
C MET A 68 5.17 29.42 -21.60
N ASP A 69 3.84 29.50 -21.58
CA ASP A 69 2.98 28.31 -21.50
C ASP A 69 3.16 27.39 -22.70
N ILE A 70 3.37 27.94 -23.91
CA ILE A 70 3.65 27.11 -25.09
C ILE A 70 5.00 26.39 -24.93
N LEU A 71 6.02 27.07 -24.40
CA LEU A 71 7.33 26.46 -24.15
C LEU A 71 7.25 25.39 -23.06
N ALA A 72 6.53 25.65 -21.96
CA ALA A 72 6.30 24.69 -20.88
C ALA A 72 5.53 23.45 -21.40
N LEU A 73 4.47 23.67 -22.18
CA LEU A 73 3.70 22.62 -22.84
C LEU A 73 4.58 21.80 -23.79
N TYR A 74 5.45 22.46 -24.55
CA TYR A 74 6.40 21.78 -25.41
C TYR A 74 7.28 20.82 -24.61
N VAL A 75 7.74 21.18 -23.41
CA VAL A 75 8.57 20.29 -22.57
C VAL A 75 7.77 19.31 -21.69
N GLY A 76 6.44 19.39 -21.69
CA GLY A 76 5.56 18.40 -21.05
C GLY A 76 4.82 18.89 -19.81
N TYR A 77 4.90 20.18 -19.47
CA TYR A 77 4.18 20.77 -18.34
C TYR A 77 2.91 21.47 -18.81
N PRO A 78 1.81 21.44 -18.03
CA PRO A 78 0.53 22.02 -18.46
C PRO A 78 0.56 23.56 -18.55
N SER A 79 1.46 24.23 -17.84
CA SER A 79 1.65 25.69 -17.87
C SER A 79 3.06 26.07 -17.40
N ILE A 80 3.46 27.32 -17.64
CA ILE A 80 4.72 27.85 -17.09
C ILE A 80 4.73 27.85 -15.56
N ASN A 81 3.57 28.08 -14.93
CA ASN A 81 3.46 28.04 -13.47
C ASN A 81 3.71 26.63 -12.94
N ALA A 82 3.19 25.58 -13.61
CA ALA A 82 3.46 24.20 -13.21
C ALA A 82 4.95 23.85 -13.30
N PHE A 83 5.64 24.33 -14.33
CA PHE A 83 7.09 24.19 -14.45
C PHE A 83 7.85 24.94 -13.34
N ILE A 84 7.44 26.17 -13.02
CA ILE A 84 8.03 26.96 -11.93
C ILE A 84 7.82 26.30 -10.57
N GLU A 85 6.62 25.76 -10.31
CA GLU A 85 6.32 25.04 -9.07
C GLU A 85 7.15 23.77 -8.93
N GLU A 86 7.40 23.03 -10.02
CA GLU A 86 8.33 21.90 -10.02
C GLU A 86 9.76 22.33 -9.65
N LEU A 87 10.27 23.42 -10.26
CA LEU A 87 11.58 23.97 -9.91
C LEU A 87 11.65 24.47 -8.47
N ARG A 88 10.56 25.05 -7.95
CA ARG A 88 10.46 25.48 -6.54
C ARG A 88 10.44 24.29 -5.59
N SER A 89 9.75 23.21 -5.93
CA SER A 89 9.76 21.96 -5.16
C SER A 89 11.17 21.39 -5.02
N GLN A 90 11.97 21.43 -6.09
CA GLN A 90 13.38 21.03 -6.07
C GLN A 90 14.27 21.99 -5.26
N ALA A 91 13.99 23.30 -5.30
CA ALA A 91 14.68 24.28 -4.45
C ALA A 91 14.28 24.16 -2.97
N ASP A 92 13.04 23.78 -2.68
CA ASP A 92 12.58 23.51 -1.33
C ASP A 92 13.32 22.30 -0.74
N LEU A 93 13.59 21.26 -1.54
CA LEU A 93 14.46 20.13 -1.14
C LEU A 93 15.87 20.59 -0.72
N SER A 94 16.49 21.54 -1.41
CA SER A 94 17.80 22.05 -1.02
C SER A 94 17.75 22.92 0.24
N ILE A 95 16.66 23.66 0.44
CA ILE A 95 16.39 24.37 1.71
C ILE A 95 16.19 23.37 2.85
N TYR A 96 15.52 22.25 2.63
CA TYR A 96 15.36 21.19 3.64
C TYR A 96 16.68 20.50 3.96
N LEU A 97 17.55 20.25 2.97
CA LEU A 97 18.90 19.72 3.20
C LEU A 97 19.72 20.67 4.07
N LYS A 98 19.67 21.97 3.79
CA LYS A 98 20.37 22.99 4.58
C LYS A 98 19.80 23.13 6.00
N ALA A 99 18.47 23.09 6.14
CA ALA A 99 17.82 23.10 7.46
C ALA A 99 18.12 21.81 8.27
N ASN A 100 18.34 20.67 7.61
CA ASN A 100 18.78 19.43 8.24
C ASN A 100 20.25 19.47 8.69
N GLU A 101 21.14 20.16 7.97
CA GLU A 101 22.51 20.40 8.45
C GLU A 101 22.51 21.20 9.76
N GLU A 102 21.55 22.11 9.94
CA GLU A 102 21.40 22.91 11.16
C GLU A 102 20.63 22.19 12.28
N ASN A 103 19.57 21.42 11.97
CA ASN A 103 18.71 20.76 12.95
C ASN A 103 18.97 19.25 13.17
N LYS A 104 19.97 18.66 12.50
CA LYS A 104 20.47 17.27 12.66
C LYS A 104 19.47 16.12 12.48
N THR A 105 18.17 16.34 12.25
CA THR A 105 17.19 15.25 12.18
C THR A 105 16.52 15.14 10.82
N ASP A 106 16.86 14.08 10.09
CA ASP A 106 16.23 13.62 8.85
C ASP A 106 14.70 13.50 8.92
N HIS A 107 14.14 13.31 10.12
CA HIS A 107 12.70 13.32 10.39
C HIS A 107 11.95 14.51 9.78
N TYR A 108 12.46 15.73 9.91
CA TYR A 108 11.79 16.93 9.40
C TYR A 108 11.68 16.91 7.87
N LEU A 109 12.73 16.45 7.19
CA LEU A 109 12.74 16.28 5.74
C LEU A 109 11.69 15.25 5.31
N PHE A 110 11.60 14.12 5.99
CA PHE A 110 10.63 13.08 5.63
C PHE A 110 9.19 13.47 5.91
N GLU A 111 8.92 14.16 7.03
CA GLU A 111 7.60 14.71 7.30
C GLU A 111 7.16 15.65 6.16
N LYS A 112 8.04 16.55 5.70
CA LYS A 112 7.75 17.46 4.58
C LYS A 112 7.63 16.76 3.24
N LEU A 113 8.47 15.76 2.98
CA LEU A 113 8.38 14.93 1.77
C LEU A 113 7.02 14.25 1.68
N ILE A 114 6.59 13.60 2.75
CA ILE A 114 5.31 12.89 2.83
C ILE A 114 4.13 13.86 2.74
N LEU A 115 4.21 15.02 3.39
CA LEU A 115 3.17 16.05 3.28
C LEU A 115 3.01 16.61 1.86
N LYS A 116 4.12 16.81 1.13
CA LYS A 116 4.09 17.39 -0.22
C LYS A 116 3.83 16.37 -1.33
N SER A 117 4.32 15.14 -1.17
CA SER A 117 4.24 14.10 -2.19
C SER A 117 4.01 12.72 -1.57
N PRO A 118 2.80 12.43 -1.03
CA PRO A 118 2.47 11.14 -0.44
C PRO A 118 2.27 10.07 -1.53
N ASN A 119 3.37 9.63 -2.13
CA ASN A 119 3.42 8.60 -3.17
C ASN A 119 4.23 7.38 -2.72
N LEU A 120 4.27 6.35 -3.57
CA LEU A 120 4.95 5.09 -3.28
C LEU A 120 6.46 5.30 -3.08
N GLU A 121 7.10 6.11 -3.91
CA GLU A 121 8.54 6.36 -3.82
C GLU A 121 8.91 6.98 -2.46
N SER A 122 8.15 7.98 -2.03
CA SER A 122 8.40 8.71 -0.79
C SER A 122 8.26 7.81 0.43
N ILE A 123 7.20 6.99 0.50
CA ILE A 123 7.01 6.06 1.62
C ILE A 123 8.06 4.93 1.62
N MET A 124 8.49 4.46 0.46
CA MET A 124 9.53 3.44 0.36
C MET A 124 10.91 3.96 0.79
N VAL A 125 11.22 5.24 0.53
CA VAL A 125 12.42 5.89 1.06
C VAL A 125 12.38 5.93 2.60
N VAL A 126 11.24 6.34 3.18
CA VAL A 126 11.07 6.31 4.64
C VAL A 126 11.22 4.87 5.18
N GLY A 127 10.64 3.88 4.49
CA GLY A 127 10.81 2.47 4.85
C GLY A 127 12.26 1.99 4.82
N ALA A 128 13.06 2.42 3.83
CA ALA A 128 14.48 2.11 3.77
C ALA A 128 15.24 2.71 4.96
N CYS A 129 14.95 3.97 5.30
CA CYS A 129 15.54 4.64 6.47
C CYS A 129 15.12 3.97 7.79
N ILE A 130 13.87 3.51 7.91
CA ILE A 130 13.41 2.74 9.08
C ILE A 130 14.24 1.46 9.23
N ARG A 131 14.43 0.69 8.15
CA ARG A 131 15.21 -0.56 8.22
C ARG A 131 16.68 -0.31 8.54
N GLU A 132 17.26 0.75 7.99
CA GLU A 132 18.63 1.17 8.31
C GLU A 132 18.75 1.57 9.79
N ALA A 133 17.83 2.40 10.29
CA ALA A 133 17.79 2.81 11.69
C ALA A 133 17.62 1.61 12.63
N LEU A 134 16.77 0.65 12.28
CA LEU A 134 16.63 -0.62 13.02
C LEU A 134 17.93 -1.42 13.04
N PHE A 135 18.63 -1.52 11.91
CA PHE A 135 19.93 -2.21 11.84
C PHE A 135 21.00 -1.55 12.74
N LYS A 136 20.94 -0.21 12.87
CA LYS A 136 21.82 0.57 13.76
C LYS A 136 21.29 0.66 15.21
N ASN A 137 20.15 0.06 15.52
CA ASN A 137 19.47 0.14 16.81
C ASN A 137 19.09 1.59 17.23
N GLU A 138 18.79 2.46 16.26
CA GLU A 138 18.40 3.86 16.46
C GLU A 138 16.87 3.98 16.68
N ILE A 139 16.38 3.47 17.81
CA ILE A 139 14.93 3.33 18.07
C ILE A 139 14.18 4.68 18.03
N GLU A 140 14.74 5.75 18.58
CA GLU A 140 14.11 7.09 18.49
C GLU A 140 13.93 7.55 17.06
N ARG A 141 14.90 7.26 16.19
CA ARG A 141 14.82 7.60 14.78
C ARG A 141 13.72 6.79 14.09
N VAL A 142 13.58 5.51 14.41
CA VAL A 142 12.46 4.67 13.92
C VAL A 142 11.11 5.26 14.31
N ILE A 143 10.94 5.66 15.58
CA ILE A 143 9.71 6.27 16.09
C ILE A 143 9.39 7.56 15.33
N ASN A 144 10.38 8.43 15.16
CA ASN A 144 10.21 9.68 14.43
C ASN A 144 9.84 9.42 12.95
N LEU A 145 10.51 8.48 12.28
CA LEU A 145 10.20 8.13 10.89
C LEU A 145 8.78 7.53 10.74
N LEU A 146 8.35 6.68 11.67
CA LEU A 146 6.96 6.19 11.70
C LEU A 146 5.97 7.33 11.89
N ARG A 147 6.25 8.28 12.80
CA ARG A 147 5.41 9.47 13.02
C ARG A 147 5.32 10.37 11.78
N ALA A 148 6.38 10.46 10.97
CA ALA A 148 6.35 11.21 9.72
C ALA A 148 5.31 10.69 8.69
N LEU A 149 4.85 9.45 8.85
CA LEU A 149 3.83 8.82 7.99
C LEU A 149 2.39 9.10 8.42
N GLU A 150 2.18 9.88 9.49
CA GLU A 150 0.85 10.27 9.98
C GLU A 150 -0.08 10.85 8.90
N PRO A 151 0.38 11.72 7.96
CA PRO A 151 -0.50 12.23 6.90
C PRO A 151 -1.09 11.13 6.01
N MET A 152 -0.30 10.11 5.68
CA MET A 152 -0.77 8.97 4.88
C MET A 152 -1.69 8.05 5.70
N ALA A 153 -1.44 7.90 6.99
CA ALA A 153 -2.31 7.13 7.89
C ALA A 153 -3.70 7.78 8.06
N LYS A 154 -3.78 9.11 8.05
CA LYS A 154 -5.05 9.86 8.08
C LYS A 154 -5.84 9.71 6.77
N ASN A 155 -5.15 9.74 5.63
CA ASN A 155 -5.75 9.46 4.32
C ASN A 155 -5.52 8.00 3.87
N HIS A 156 -5.72 7.04 4.79
CA HIS A 156 -5.38 5.63 4.57
C HIS A 156 -5.97 5.07 3.26
N GLN A 157 -7.25 5.34 2.99
CA GLN A 157 -7.95 4.85 1.80
C GLN A 157 -7.30 5.34 0.49
N GLY A 158 -6.81 6.59 0.47
CA GLY A 158 -6.13 7.16 -0.70
C GLY A 158 -4.73 6.57 -0.95
N HIS A 159 -4.16 5.86 0.03
CA HIS A 159 -2.78 5.37 -0.01
C HIS A 159 -2.65 3.88 0.30
N ILE A 160 -3.74 3.12 0.31
CA ILE A 160 -3.77 1.73 0.79
C ILE A 160 -2.75 0.83 0.09
N ASN A 161 -2.63 0.90 -1.23
CA ASN A 161 -1.67 0.10 -2.00
C ASN A 161 -0.21 0.40 -1.60
N ALA A 162 0.11 1.68 -1.38
CA ALA A 162 1.45 2.09 -0.96
C ALA A 162 1.75 1.66 0.48
N LEU A 163 0.75 1.75 1.37
CA LEU A 163 0.88 1.30 2.76
C LEU A 163 1.03 -0.22 2.87
N MET A 164 0.32 -0.99 2.04
CA MET A 164 0.48 -2.45 1.98
C MET A 164 1.89 -2.84 1.56
N LEU A 165 2.43 -2.21 0.50
CA LEU A 165 3.82 -2.44 0.05
C LEU A 165 4.85 -2.02 1.11
N PHE A 166 4.64 -0.88 1.73
CA PHE A 166 5.46 -0.43 2.85
C PHE A 166 5.47 -1.46 3.99
N ALA A 167 4.30 -1.98 4.39
CA ALA A 167 4.20 -2.97 5.45
C ALA A 167 4.91 -4.28 5.10
N GLN A 168 4.78 -4.79 3.87
CA GLN A 168 5.55 -5.94 3.37
C GLN A 168 7.06 -5.74 3.51
N TYR A 169 7.53 -4.50 3.40
CA TYR A 169 8.94 -4.16 3.46
C TYR A 169 9.47 -4.00 4.88
N VAL A 170 8.71 -3.36 5.79
CA VAL A 170 9.20 -3.02 7.15
C VAL A 170 8.75 -4.00 8.24
N ALA A 171 7.56 -4.59 8.12
CA ALA A 171 6.95 -5.39 9.19
C ALA A 171 7.79 -6.61 9.61
N PRO A 172 8.39 -7.40 8.70
CA PRO A 172 9.21 -8.56 9.08
C PRO A 172 10.41 -8.21 9.97
N VAL A 173 10.91 -6.98 9.88
CA VAL A 173 12.01 -6.49 10.73
C VAL A 173 11.46 -5.91 12.03
N LEU A 174 10.38 -5.13 11.96
CA LEU A 174 9.74 -4.54 13.14
C LEU A 174 9.21 -5.60 14.11
N TYR A 175 8.65 -6.71 13.61
CA TYR A 175 8.15 -7.81 14.46
C TYR A 175 9.25 -8.61 15.16
N LYS A 176 10.53 -8.36 14.86
CA LYS A 176 11.65 -8.94 15.63
C LYS A 176 11.92 -8.18 16.92
N ILE A 177 11.40 -6.96 17.07
CA ILE A 177 11.55 -6.18 18.29
C ILE A 177 10.62 -6.77 19.34
N GLN A 178 11.15 -7.31 20.43
CA GLN A 178 10.34 -7.96 21.48
C GLN A 178 10.45 -7.22 22.82
N ASP A 179 10.86 -5.96 22.77
CA ASP A 179 10.84 -5.05 23.91
C ASP A 179 9.48 -4.35 23.97
N GLU A 180 8.69 -4.68 24.99
CA GLU A 180 7.35 -4.13 25.21
C GLU A 180 7.36 -2.61 25.33
N SER A 181 8.40 -2.01 25.94
CA SER A 181 8.47 -0.56 26.11
C SER A 181 8.62 0.16 24.78
N ILE A 182 9.36 -0.43 23.84
CA ILE A 182 9.53 0.10 22.49
C ILE A 182 8.24 -0.08 21.69
N VAL A 183 7.64 -1.28 21.72
CA VAL A 183 6.44 -1.56 20.93
C VAL A 183 5.23 -0.77 21.44
N ARG A 184 5.13 -0.57 22.76
CA ARG A 184 4.16 0.36 23.35
C ARG A 184 4.27 1.75 22.72
N ARG A 185 5.48 2.30 22.60
CA ARG A 185 5.68 3.61 21.96
C ARG A 185 5.35 3.60 20.47
N PHE A 186 5.58 2.49 19.76
CA PHE A 186 5.08 2.37 18.38
C PHE A 186 3.55 2.48 18.35
N ILE A 187 2.85 1.82 19.26
CA ILE A 187 1.38 1.79 19.33
C ILE A 187 0.80 3.14 19.76
N GLU A 188 1.38 3.79 20.77
CA GLU A 188 0.84 5.03 21.37
C GLU A 188 1.30 6.30 20.62
N ASP A 189 2.55 6.36 20.16
CA ASP A 189 3.17 7.61 19.69
C ASP A 189 3.19 7.76 18.16
N THR A 190 2.75 6.74 17.41
CA THR A 190 2.92 6.67 15.95
C THR A 190 1.72 5.96 15.26
N PRO A 191 1.56 6.10 13.93
CA PRO A 191 0.51 5.39 13.18
C PRO A 191 0.79 3.89 12.95
N TYR A 192 1.78 3.31 13.63
CA TYR A 192 2.28 1.94 13.45
C TYR A 192 1.18 0.88 13.33
N VAL A 193 0.16 0.93 14.20
CA VAL A 193 -0.92 -0.05 14.17
C VAL A 193 -1.63 -0.06 12.82
N ARG A 194 -2.02 1.13 12.34
CA ARG A 194 -2.79 1.30 11.12
C ARG A 194 -1.98 1.02 9.85
N ILE A 195 -0.71 1.43 9.81
CA ILE A 195 0.13 1.36 8.61
C ILE A 195 1.03 0.12 8.54
N VAL A 196 1.22 -0.60 9.65
CA VAL A 196 2.00 -1.84 9.71
C VAL A 196 1.16 -3.01 10.21
N LEU A 197 0.71 -3.01 11.48
CA LEU A 197 0.06 -4.19 12.08
C LEU A 197 -1.20 -4.63 11.33
N CYS A 198 -2.02 -3.68 10.90
CA CYS A 198 -3.25 -3.96 10.16
C CYS A 198 -3.01 -4.23 8.66
N GLN A 199 -1.79 -4.00 8.14
CA GLN A 199 -1.47 -4.13 6.72
C GLN A 199 -0.62 -5.37 6.38
N PHE A 200 0.10 -5.93 7.37
CA PHE A 200 0.92 -7.13 7.22
C PHE A 200 0.57 -8.13 8.31
N VAL A 201 -0.18 -9.18 7.94
CA VAL A 201 -0.93 -10.03 8.90
C VAL A 201 -0.55 -11.51 8.73
N PRO A 202 0.63 -11.94 9.22
CA PRO A 202 1.06 -13.33 9.12
C PRO A 202 0.31 -14.20 10.14
N ILE A 203 -0.94 -14.60 9.82
CA ILE A 203 -1.84 -15.30 10.76
C ILE A 203 -1.28 -16.63 11.31
N MET A 204 -0.36 -17.26 10.59
CA MET A 204 0.33 -18.49 11.01
C MET A 204 1.46 -18.22 12.02
N GLU A 205 1.74 -16.95 12.35
CA GLU A 205 2.81 -16.50 13.25
C GLU A 205 2.28 -15.80 14.50
N LEU A 206 1.02 -16.03 14.87
CA LEU A 206 0.39 -15.46 16.07
C LEU A 206 1.00 -15.94 17.40
N ASN A 207 1.81 -17.00 17.38
CA ASN A 207 2.60 -17.42 18.54
C ASN A 207 4.01 -16.79 18.57
N GLY A 208 4.36 -15.99 17.56
CA GLY A 208 5.66 -15.32 17.43
C GLY A 208 5.59 -13.81 17.62
N GLY A 209 6.55 -13.10 17.03
CA GLY A 209 6.72 -11.66 17.22
C GLY A 209 5.50 -10.83 16.83
N PHE A 210 4.85 -11.15 15.71
CA PHE A 210 3.58 -10.52 15.32
C PHE A 210 2.51 -10.67 16.40
N GLY A 211 2.32 -11.88 16.92
CA GLY A 211 1.34 -12.16 17.97
C GLY A 211 1.59 -11.39 19.25
N ASN A 212 2.86 -11.21 19.65
CA ASN A 212 3.21 -10.40 20.81
C ASN A 212 2.84 -8.92 20.59
N HIS A 213 3.06 -8.39 19.39
CA HIS A 213 2.62 -7.03 19.06
C HIS A 213 1.09 -6.89 19.07
N ILE A 214 0.34 -7.91 18.64
CA ILE A 214 -1.12 -7.92 18.77
C ILE A 214 -1.54 -7.88 20.26
N LYS A 215 -0.90 -8.67 21.12
CA LYS A 215 -1.20 -8.68 22.57
C LYS A 215 -0.92 -7.30 23.20
N TRP A 216 0.22 -6.69 22.89
CA TRP A 216 0.53 -5.34 23.37
C TRP A 216 -0.40 -4.28 22.77
N MET A 217 -0.80 -4.40 21.50
CA MET A 217 -1.81 -3.51 20.92
C MET A 217 -3.15 -3.60 21.67
N LEU A 218 -3.59 -4.80 22.06
CA LEU A 218 -4.81 -4.98 22.86
C LEU A 218 -4.69 -4.40 24.28
N GLN A 219 -3.47 -4.34 24.82
CA GLN A 219 -3.19 -3.77 26.15
C GLN A 219 -3.11 -2.23 26.12
N TYR A 220 -2.52 -1.65 25.08
CA TYR A 220 -2.17 -0.23 25.03
C TYR A 220 -3.07 0.62 24.13
N SER A 221 -3.82 0.02 23.21
CA SER A 221 -4.74 0.76 22.35
C SER A 221 -6.14 0.80 22.92
N SER A 222 -6.73 2.01 22.95
CA SER A 222 -8.15 2.22 23.24
C SER A 222 -9.03 2.31 21.99
N ASN A 223 -8.44 2.18 20.80
CA ASN A 223 -9.17 2.29 19.54
C ASN A 223 -9.99 1.01 19.27
N HIS A 224 -11.31 1.14 19.17
CA HIS A 224 -12.22 0.02 18.91
C HIS A 224 -11.91 -0.76 17.62
N GLU A 225 -11.38 -0.12 16.57
CA GLU A 225 -10.96 -0.80 15.34
C GLU A 225 -9.75 -1.71 15.61
N HIS A 226 -8.78 -1.23 16.39
CA HIS A 226 -7.60 -2.02 16.78
C HIS A 226 -8.01 -3.21 17.67
N LEU A 227 -8.91 -2.98 18.63
CA LEU A 227 -9.42 -4.01 19.51
C LEU A 227 -10.21 -5.07 18.74
N ALA A 228 -11.14 -4.66 17.87
CA ALA A 228 -11.88 -5.57 17.00
C ALA A 228 -10.94 -6.39 16.12
N PHE A 229 -9.93 -5.75 15.53
CA PHE A 229 -8.91 -6.42 14.72
C PHE A 229 -8.12 -7.46 15.53
N GLY A 230 -7.54 -7.09 16.67
CA GLY A 230 -6.73 -7.98 17.49
C GLY A 230 -7.54 -9.16 18.02
N TYR A 231 -8.73 -8.92 18.59
CA TYR A 231 -9.57 -9.99 19.10
C TYR A 231 -10.09 -10.91 17.99
N SER A 232 -10.37 -10.40 16.79
CA SER A 232 -10.76 -11.25 15.68
C SER A 232 -9.63 -12.21 15.26
N LEU A 233 -8.36 -11.79 15.30
CA LEU A 233 -7.22 -12.67 15.02
C LEU A 233 -7.04 -13.75 16.09
N LEU A 234 -7.12 -13.36 17.37
CA LEU A 234 -7.01 -14.30 18.48
C LEU A 234 -8.18 -15.29 18.50
N GLY A 235 -9.40 -14.84 18.17
CA GLY A 235 -10.58 -15.69 18.01
C GLY A 235 -10.37 -16.75 16.93
N SER A 236 -9.96 -16.34 15.72
CA SER A 236 -9.63 -17.29 14.65
C SER A 236 -8.55 -18.29 15.05
N SER A 237 -7.49 -17.84 15.73
CA SER A 237 -6.43 -18.74 16.20
C SER A 237 -6.91 -19.72 17.27
N SER A 238 -7.77 -19.28 18.19
CA SER A 238 -8.29 -20.13 19.27
C SER A 238 -9.19 -21.21 18.69
N TRP A 239 -10.04 -20.86 17.71
CA TRP A 239 -10.83 -21.83 16.96
C TRP A 239 -9.94 -22.87 16.27
N ARG A 240 -8.86 -22.46 15.58
CA ARG A 240 -7.94 -23.40 14.92
C ARG A 240 -7.24 -24.36 15.88
N ASN A 241 -7.05 -23.92 17.13
CA ASN A 241 -6.42 -24.71 18.18
C ASN A 241 -7.42 -25.52 19.03
N ASN A 242 -8.71 -25.53 18.67
CA ASN A 242 -9.80 -26.16 19.43
C ASN A 242 -9.95 -25.64 20.87
N ASP A 243 -9.57 -24.39 21.13
CA ASP A 243 -9.83 -23.71 22.40
C ASP A 243 -11.14 -22.94 22.31
N GLU A 244 -12.27 -23.64 22.45
CA GLU A 244 -13.60 -23.06 22.24
C GLU A 244 -13.94 -21.94 23.23
N GLU A 245 -13.47 -22.04 24.47
CA GLU A 245 -13.76 -21.05 25.51
C GLU A 245 -13.11 -19.72 25.16
N GLU A 246 -11.80 -19.73 24.89
CA GLU A 246 -11.06 -18.53 24.52
C GLU A 246 -11.50 -18.01 23.15
N ALA A 247 -11.88 -18.90 22.23
CA ALA A 247 -12.43 -18.53 20.93
C ALA A 247 -13.74 -17.75 21.05
N ARG A 248 -14.70 -18.23 21.87
CA ARG A 248 -15.97 -17.55 22.12
C ARG A 248 -15.76 -16.20 22.79
N LYS A 249 -14.89 -16.14 23.79
CA LYS A 249 -14.54 -14.89 24.50
C LYS A 249 -13.96 -13.84 23.55
N HIS A 250 -12.96 -14.21 22.75
CA HIS A 250 -12.37 -13.29 21.78
C HIS A 250 -13.34 -12.90 20.66
N THR A 251 -14.17 -13.83 20.19
CA THR A 251 -15.21 -13.53 19.20
C THR A 251 -16.20 -12.49 19.71
N ARG A 252 -16.69 -12.66 20.95
CA ARG A 252 -17.57 -11.69 21.60
C ARG A 252 -16.91 -10.30 21.69
N LEU A 253 -15.67 -10.24 22.16
CA LEU A 253 -14.93 -8.97 22.27
C LEU A 253 -14.70 -8.30 20.91
N ALA A 254 -14.46 -9.08 19.86
CA ALA A 254 -14.33 -8.56 18.50
C ALA A 254 -15.64 -7.94 17.99
N ILE A 255 -16.76 -8.63 18.20
CA ILE A 255 -18.11 -8.16 17.84
C ILE A 255 -18.44 -6.89 18.61
N GLU A 256 -18.29 -6.89 19.93
CA GLU A 256 -18.58 -5.73 20.80
C GLU A 256 -17.85 -4.48 20.35
N ASN A 257 -16.54 -4.57 20.09
CA ASN A 257 -15.76 -3.44 19.60
C ASN A 257 -16.16 -3.03 18.18
N SER A 258 -16.54 -3.97 17.31
CA SER A 258 -16.97 -3.64 15.95
C SER A 258 -18.27 -2.85 15.89
N THR A 259 -19.18 -3.03 16.85
CA THR A 259 -20.43 -2.26 16.92
C THR A 259 -20.22 -0.77 17.18
N GLN A 260 -19.04 -0.38 17.68
CA GLN A 260 -18.68 1.01 17.93
C GLN A 260 -18.16 1.71 16.66
N LEU A 261 -18.03 0.99 15.54
CA LEU A 261 -17.44 1.50 14.31
C LEU A 261 -18.52 1.90 13.30
N SER A 262 -18.40 3.10 12.75
CA SER A 262 -19.29 3.58 11.67
C SER A 262 -18.91 3.00 10.30
N ASN A 263 -17.63 2.69 10.11
CA ASN A 263 -17.10 2.07 8.90
C ASN A 263 -16.08 1.00 9.29
N ILE A 264 -16.19 -0.18 8.69
CA ILE A 264 -15.34 -1.33 8.99
C ILE A 264 -14.69 -1.79 7.69
N HIS A 265 -13.36 -1.96 7.71
CA HIS A 265 -12.65 -2.49 6.56
C HIS A 265 -13.21 -3.88 6.16
N PRO A 266 -13.45 -4.17 4.87
CA PRO A 266 -14.10 -5.41 4.45
C PRO A 266 -13.43 -6.70 4.96
N ILE A 267 -12.09 -6.75 5.00
CA ILE A 267 -11.35 -7.89 5.59
C ILE A 267 -11.72 -8.09 7.06
N LEU A 268 -11.73 -7.02 7.86
CA LEU A 268 -12.09 -7.13 9.27
C LEU A 268 -13.55 -7.57 9.42
N ARG A 269 -14.44 -6.97 8.62
CA ARG A 269 -15.86 -7.31 8.63
C ARG A 269 -16.11 -8.78 8.30
N GLY A 270 -15.51 -9.29 7.22
CA GLY A 270 -15.65 -10.70 6.83
C GLY A 270 -15.15 -11.66 7.90
N ARG A 271 -14.03 -11.35 8.56
CA ARG A 271 -13.52 -12.16 9.68
C ARG A 271 -14.49 -12.19 10.86
N ILE A 272 -15.04 -11.03 11.25
CA ILE A 272 -15.98 -10.94 12.37
C ILE A 272 -17.30 -11.64 12.05
N ASP A 273 -17.83 -11.46 10.85
CA ASP A 273 -19.07 -12.12 10.43
C ASP A 273 -18.90 -13.65 10.43
N PHE A 274 -17.76 -14.17 9.95
CA PHE A 274 -17.44 -15.60 10.04
C PHE A 274 -17.35 -16.10 11.48
N LEU A 275 -16.59 -15.42 12.34
CA LEU A 275 -16.47 -15.79 13.75
C LEU A 275 -17.82 -15.76 14.46
N GLY A 276 -18.64 -14.75 14.20
CA GLY A 276 -19.97 -14.62 14.77
C GLY A 276 -20.89 -15.79 14.38
N LYS A 277 -20.77 -16.29 13.15
CA LYS A 277 -21.56 -17.45 12.69
C LYS A 277 -21.15 -18.76 13.38
N ILE A 278 -19.86 -18.95 13.61
CA ILE A 278 -19.35 -20.18 14.26
C ILE A 278 -19.28 -20.08 15.79
N ALA A 279 -19.68 -18.96 16.39
CA ALA A 279 -19.51 -18.70 17.82
C ALA A 279 -20.19 -19.74 18.72
N GLU A 280 -21.38 -20.19 18.33
CA GLU A 280 -22.20 -21.10 19.14
C GLU A 280 -21.76 -22.56 18.93
N GLU A 281 -21.83 -23.05 17.69
CA GLU A 281 -21.65 -24.46 17.34
C GLU A 281 -20.23 -24.80 16.83
N GLY A 282 -19.35 -23.81 16.71
CA GLY A 282 -17.97 -24.01 16.25
C GLY A 282 -17.92 -24.65 14.87
N THR A 283 -17.12 -25.71 14.73
CA THR A 283 -16.99 -26.44 13.46
C THR A 283 -18.23 -27.27 13.09
N LYS A 284 -19.25 -27.34 13.95
CA LYS A 284 -20.51 -28.01 13.65
C LYS A 284 -21.51 -27.10 12.95
N THR A 285 -21.29 -25.79 12.95
CA THR A 285 -22.13 -24.80 12.28
C THR A 285 -22.30 -25.16 10.80
N GLU A 286 -23.52 -25.10 10.29
CA GLU A 286 -23.76 -25.11 8.85
C GLU A 286 -23.62 -23.69 8.29
N LEU A 287 -22.71 -23.52 7.32
CA LEU A 287 -22.49 -22.22 6.66
C LEU A 287 -23.05 -22.22 5.25
N THR A 288 -23.72 -21.14 4.90
CA THR A 288 -24.27 -20.88 3.56
C THR A 288 -23.85 -19.53 3.04
N ALA A 289 -23.91 -19.34 1.72
CA ALA A 289 -23.63 -18.04 1.09
C ALA A 289 -24.52 -16.91 1.66
N SER A 290 -25.77 -17.20 2.03
CA SER A 290 -26.71 -16.25 2.62
C SER A 290 -26.34 -15.77 4.02
N ASP A 291 -25.43 -16.46 4.70
CA ASP A 291 -24.95 -16.02 6.02
C ASP A 291 -24.04 -14.79 5.95
N PHE A 292 -23.58 -14.45 4.75
CA PHE A 292 -22.57 -13.43 4.51
C PHE A 292 -23.12 -12.31 3.63
N SER A 293 -22.83 -11.07 4.03
CA SER A 293 -23.33 -9.86 3.36
C SER A 293 -22.15 -8.93 3.02
N PRO A 294 -21.34 -9.29 2.01
CA PRO A 294 -20.22 -8.45 1.57
C PRO A 294 -20.71 -7.07 1.10
N PRO A 295 -19.99 -5.98 1.43
CA PRO A 295 -20.29 -4.68 0.86
C PRO A 295 -20.15 -4.68 -0.67
N ALA A 296 -20.92 -3.83 -1.34
CA ALA A 296 -20.90 -3.73 -2.80
C ALA A 296 -19.48 -3.51 -3.32
N ASN A 297 -19.07 -4.30 -4.32
CA ASN A 297 -17.74 -4.28 -4.94
C ASN A 297 -16.56 -4.59 -3.98
N GLN A 298 -16.82 -5.16 -2.79
CA GLN A 298 -15.78 -5.50 -1.81
C GLN A 298 -15.71 -7.01 -1.52
N HIS A 299 -16.30 -7.84 -2.38
CA HIS A 299 -16.38 -9.30 -2.22
C HIS A 299 -15.01 -9.95 -2.00
N LEU A 300 -14.00 -9.56 -2.79
CA LEU A 300 -12.65 -10.13 -2.68
C LEU A 300 -12.07 -9.95 -1.28
N LEU A 301 -12.07 -8.70 -0.79
CA LEU A 301 -11.53 -8.34 0.51
C LEU A 301 -12.35 -8.96 1.65
N TYR A 302 -13.68 -8.96 1.52
CA TYR A 302 -14.58 -9.53 2.52
C TYR A 302 -14.39 -11.05 2.68
N PHE A 303 -14.32 -11.79 1.57
CA PHE A 303 -14.20 -13.25 1.62
C PHE A 303 -12.77 -13.74 1.82
N HIS A 304 -11.74 -12.90 1.66
CA HIS A 304 -10.35 -13.29 1.88
C HIS A 304 -10.10 -14.03 3.21
N PRO A 305 -10.45 -13.48 4.39
CA PRO A 305 -10.26 -14.18 5.66
C PRO A 305 -11.16 -15.41 5.80
N ILE A 306 -12.36 -15.40 5.22
CA ILE A 306 -13.31 -16.52 5.31
C ILE A 306 -12.77 -17.73 4.55
N ALA A 307 -12.28 -17.50 3.33
CA ALA A 307 -11.70 -18.53 2.48
C ALA A 307 -10.50 -19.20 3.16
N THR A 308 -9.61 -18.41 3.78
CA THR A 308 -8.46 -18.99 4.49
C THR A 308 -8.91 -19.83 5.68
N GLU A 309 -9.79 -19.32 6.54
CA GLU A 309 -10.23 -20.06 7.74
C GLU A 309 -10.97 -21.36 7.39
N VAL A 310 -11.82 -21.35 6.37
CA VAL A 310 -12.57 -22.53 5.93
C VAL A 310 -11.65 -23.71 5.59
N VAL A 311 -10.56 -23.46 4.87
CA VAL A 311 -9.57 -24.51 4.56
C VAL A 311 -8.75 -24.88 5.78
N LEU A 312 -8.30 -23.91 6.58
CA LEU A 312 -7.50 -24.16 7.79
C LEU A 312 -8.26 -24.99 8.84
N HIS A 313 -9.59 -24.87 8.89
CA HIS A 313 -10.47 -25.70 9.72
C HIS A 313 -10.77 -27.09 9.12
N ARG A 314 -10.24 -27.39 7.92
CA ARG A 314 -10.51 -28.63 7.17
C ARG A 314 -12.00 -28.83 6.87
N GLN A 315 -12.75 -27.73 6.68
CA GLN A 315 -14.20 -27.77 6.48
C GLN A 315 -14.56 -27.76 4.99
N LYS A 316 -14.46 -28.92 4.37
CA LYS A 316 -14.79 -29.11 2.95
C LYS A 316 -16.24 -28.74 2.62
N LYS A 317 -17.19 -29.06 3.52
CA LYS A 317 -18.61 -28.69 3.35
C LYS A 317 -18.81 -27.17 3.30
N TRP A 318 -18.13 -26.42 4.18
CA TRP A 318 -18.16 -24.96 4.13
C TRP A 318 -17.56 -24.44 2.82
N SER A 319 -16.47 -25.05 2.35
CA SER A 319 -15.88 -24.71 1.05
C SER A 319 -16.90 -24.90 -0.08
N GLN A 320 -17.53 -26.06 -0.18
CA GLN A 320 -18.55 -26.36 -1.20
C GLN A 320 -19.72 -25.36 -1.21
N SER A 321 -20.15 -24.95 -0.02
CA SER A 321 -21.24 -24.00 0.15
C SER A 321 -20.85 -22.57 -0.28
N LEU A 322 -19.61 -22.15 0.00
CA LEU A 322 -19.15 -20.78 -0.18
C LEU A 322 -18.42 -20.52 -1.49
N CYS A 323 -17.94 -21.54 -2.20
CA CYS A 323 -17.17 -21.37 -3.44
C CYS A 323 -17.91 -20.61 -4.54
N LYS A 324 -19.25 -20.69 -4.57
CA LYS A 324 -20.06 -19.91 -5.52
C LYS A 324 -20.08 -18.41 -5.22
N SER A 325 -19.77 -18.03 -3.98
CA SER A 325 -19.69 -16.64 -3.52
C SER A 325 -18.31 -16.02 -3.74
N PHE A 326 -17.30 -16.83 -4.01
CA PHE A 326 -15.96 -16.35 -4.35
C PHE A 326 -15.94 -15.91 -5.81
N ASN A 327 -15.34 -14.74 -6.05
CA ASN A 327 -15.37 -14.14 -7.37
C ASN A 327 -14.34 -14.85 -8.27
N SER A 328 -14.76 -15.35 -9.42
CA SER A 328 -13.91 -16.07 -10.37
C SER A 328 -13.28 -15.16 -11.44
N ASN A 329 -13.60 -13.86 -11.45
CA ASN A 329 -13.07 -12.93 -12.45
C ASN A 329 -11.88 -12.12 -11.92
N ASN A 330 -10.69 -12.51 -12.37
CA ASN A 330 -9.39 -11.87 -12.09
C ASN A 330 -9.15 -10.58 -12.92
N GLN A 331 -10.20 -10.01 -13.53
CA GLN A 331 -10.06 -8.91 -14.52
C GLN A 331 -9.81 -7.53 -13.89
N ASP A 332 -10.08 -7.36 -12.59
CA ASP A 332 -10.01 -6.05 -11.90
C ASP A 332 -8.91 -5.97 -10.82
N VAL A 333 -7.87 -6.81 -10.89
CA VAL A 333 -6.86 -6.88 -9.82
C VAL A 333 -5.79 -5.81 -9.98
N ASN A 334 -5.69 -4.94 -8.97
CA ASN A 334 -4.86 -3.74 -9.04
C ASN A 334 -3.39 -3.99 -8.73
N ASN A 335 -3.09 -5.00 -7.90
CA ASN A 335 -1.73 -5.26 -7.43
C ASN A 335 -1.49 -6.74 -7.10
N TRP A 336 -0.21 -7.08 -6.89
CA TRP A 336 0.25 -8.45 -6.58
C TRP A 336 -0.35 -9.02 -5.28
N ILE A 337 -0.64 -8.19 -4.28
CA ILE A 337 -1.23 -8.64 -3.01
C ILE A 337 -2.71 -9.00 -3.22
N GLU A 338 -3.48 -8.20 -3.94
CA GLU A 338 -4.86 -8.57 -4.29
C GLU A 338 -4.91 -9.85 -5.15
N ARG A 339 -3.94 -10.08 -6.04
CA ARG A 339 -3.84 -11.35 -6.81
C ARG A 339 -3.67 -12.54 -5.88
N SER A 340 -2.94 -12.37 -4.79
CA SER A 340 -2.79 -13.44 -3.81
C SER A 340 -4.08 -13.72 -3.03
N PHE A 341 -4.98 -12.73 -2.84
CA PHE A 341 -6.31 -13.00 -2.27
C PHE A 341 -7.14 -13.90 -3.17
N PHE A 342 -7.13 -13.65 -4.48
CA PHE A 342 -7.78 -14.53 -5.46
C PHE A 342 -7.18 -15.93 -5.42
N ALA A 343 -5.86 -16.05 -5.44
CA ALA A 343 -5.20 -17.35 -5.42
C ALA A 343 -5.52 -18.17 -4.15
N LEU A 344 -5.70 -17.53 -2.99
CA LEU A 344 -6.17 -18.20 -1.76
C LEU A 344 -7.64 -18.66 -1.87
N GLN A 345 -8.51 -17.86 -2.49
CA GLN A 345 -9.89 -18.26 -2.77
C GLN A 345 -9.95 -19.42 -3.77
N GLU A 346 -9.08 -19.43 -4.78
CA GLU A 346 -8.94 -20.54 -5.73
C GLU A 346 -8.52 -21.83 -5.04
N ILE A 347 -7.56 -21.79 -4.09
CA ILE A 347 -7.19 -22.96 -3.29
C ILE A 347 -8.41 -23.49 -2.50
N THR A 348 -9.27 -22.60 -2.00
CA THR A 348 -10.52 -22.99 -1.31
C THR A 348 -11.51 -23.66 -2.27
N CYS A 349 -11.62 -23.17 -3.51
CA CYS A 349 -12.39 -23.83 -4.57
C CYS A 349 -11.83 -25.19 -4.95
N LEU A 350 -10.52 -25.36 -5.00
CA LEU A 350 -9.89 -26.66 -5.23
C LEU A 350 -10.21 -27.63 -4.10
N PHE A 351 -10.15 -27.18 -2.84
CA PHE A 351 -10.54 -27.98 -1.69
C PHE A 351 -11.98 -28.48 -1.79
N SER A 352 -12.91 -27.60 -2.21
CA SER A 352 -14.32 -27.98 -2.37
C SER A 352 -14.54 -29.05 -3.45
N LYS A 353 -13.62 -29.17 -4.42
CA LYS A 353 -13.71 -30.08 -5.57
C LYS A 353 -13.01 -31.42 -5.36
N CYS A 354 -12.34 -31.63 -4.23
CA CYS A 354 -11.77 -32.93 -3.90
C CYS A 354 -12.86 -34.01 -3.88
N GLY A 355 -12.69 -35.08 -4.67
CA GLY A 355 -13.70 -36.13 -4.86
C GLY A 355 -14.78 -35.85 -5.91
N GLU A 356 -14.88 -34.61 -6.43
CA GLU A 356 -15.71 -34.28 -7.61
C GLU A 356 -14.87 -34.21 -8.89
N TRP A 357 -13.68 -33.63 -8.81
CA TRP A 357 -12.74 -33.51 -9.93
C TRP A 357 -11.68 -34.61 -9.90
N THR A 358 -11.02 -34.82 -11.04
CA THR A 358 -9.88 -35.72 -11.12
C THR A 358 -8.73 -35.18 -10.28
N GLU A 359 -8.07 -36.07 -9.55
CA GLU A 359 -6.91 -35.74 -8.71
C GLU A 359 -5.81 -35.03 -9.53
N VAL A 360 -5.58 -35.48 -10.76
CA VAL A 360 -4.61 -34.89 -11.70
C VAL A 360 -4.89 -33.40 -11.92
N ASN A 361 -6.14 -33.02 -12.19
CA ASN A 361 -6.51 -31.63 -12.48
C ASN A 361 -6.32 -30.72 -11.24
N ILE A 362 -6.63 -31.24 -10.04
CA ILE A 362 -6.44 -30.48 -8.80
C ILE A 362 -4.94 -30.31 -8.52
N ARG A 363 -4.14 -31.38 -8.64
CA ARG A 363 -2.69 -31.32 -8.40
C ARG A 363 -1.96 -30.39 -9.36
N GLU A 364 -2.36 -30.35 -10.63
CA GLU A 364 -1.79 -29.41 -11.62
C GLU A 364 -2.01 -27.95 -11.18
N GLN A 365 -3.24 -27.59 -10.81
CA GLN A 365 -3.55 -26.23 -10.35
C GLN A 365 -2.88 -25.88 -9.01
N LEU A 366 -2.79 -26.83 -8.08
CA LEU A 366 -2.06 -26.63 -6.83
C LEU A 366 -0.55 -26.41 -7.08
N GLN A 367 0.03 -27.08 -8.08
CA GLN A 367 1.44 -26.93 -8.40
C GLN A 367 1.76 -25.51 -8.89
N GLU A 368 0.88 -24.90 -9.68
CA GLU A 368 1.01 -23.49 -10.06
C GLU A 368 1.05 -22.59 -8.82
N LYS A 369 0.15 -22.85 -7.83
CA LYS A 369 0.08 -22.07 -6.59
C LYS A 369 1.27 -22.29 -5.67
N LYS A 370 1.87 -23.48 -5.66
CA LYS A 370 3.11 -23.77 -4.90
C LYS A 370 4.30 -22.95 -5.40
N THR A 371 4.38 -22.73 -6.70
CA THR A 371 5.49 -21.98 -7.33
C THR A 371 5.22 -20.48 -7.43
N ALA A 372 4.04 -20.01 -7.03
CA ALA A 372 3.70 -18.60 -7.09
C ALA A 372 4.56 -17.78 -6.12
N ASP A 373 4.88 -16.54 -6.52
CA ASP A 373 5.47 -15.57 -5.61
C ASP A 373 4.37 -15.05 -4.67
N TRP A 374 4.46 -15.36 -3.39
CA TRP A 374 3.49 -14.98 -2.37
C TRP A 374 3.99 -13.79 -1.54
N PRO A 375 3.11 -12.82 -1.21
CA PRO A 375 3.36 -11.86 -0.13
C PRO A 375 3.81 -12.58 1.13
N GLN A 376 4.72 -11.97 1.90
CA GLN A 376 5.45 -12.72 2.93
C GLN A 376 4.51 -13.24 4.03
N ASP A 377 3.49 -12.47 4.38
CA ASP A 377 2.44 -12.83 5.34
C ASP A 377 1.46 -13.88 4.80
N HIS A 378 1.26 -13.95 3.49
CA HIS A 378 0.38 -14.95 2.86
C HIS A 378 1.07 -16.29 2.58
N ARG A 379 2.40 -16.29 2.45
CA ARG A 379 3.16 -17.48 2.03
C ARG A 379 2.90 -18.71 2.91
N LYS A 380 2.94 -18.53 4.23
CA LYS A 380 2.74 -19.66 5.17
C LYS A 380 1.30 -20.19 5.13
N VAL A 381 0.30 -19.29 5.06
CA VAL A 381 -1.10 -19.72 4.96
C VAL A 381 -1.37 -20.41 3.62
N ALA A 382 -0.83 -19.90 2.50
CA ALA A 382 -0.98 -20.54 1.19
C ALA A 382 -0.42 -21.97 1.19
N HIS A 383 0.81 -22.16 1.68
CA HIS A 383 1.41 -23.50 1.76
C HIS A 383 0.63 -24.44 2.68
N GLU A 384 0.12 -23.95 3.81
CA GLU A 384 -0.68 -24.76 4.73
C GLU A 384 -2.01 -25.16 4.10
N MET A 385 -2.70 -24.24 3.43
CA MET A 385 -3.93 -24.55 2.69
C MET A 385 -3.66 -25.60 1.59
N ILE A 386 -2.60 -25.43 0.80
CA ILE A 386 -2.21 -26.40 -0.24
C ILE A 386 -1.97 -27.78 0.38
N ARG A 387 -1.21 -27.85 1.48
CA ARG A 387 -0.95 -29.11 2.20
C ARG A 387 -2.26 -29.80 2.61
N ILE A 388 -3.22 -29.05 3.17
CA ILE A 388 -4.54 -29.58 3.56
C ILE A 388 -5.28 -30.15 2.36
N VAL A 389 -5.26 -29.46 1.21
CA VAL A 389 -5.91 -29.97 -0.01
C VAL A 389 -5.23 -31.25 -0.50
N GLU A 390 -3.90 -31.32 -0.46
CA GLU A 390 -3.17 -32.53 -0.86
C GLU A 390 -3.42 -33.73 0.04
N GLU A 391 -3.62 -33.49 1.34
CA GLU A 391 -4.00 -34.52 2.30
C GLU A 391 -5.42 -35.04 2.08
N GLU A 392 -6.35 -34.19 1.63
CA GLU A 392 -7.71 -34.61 1.27
C GLU A 392 -7.76 -35.41 -0.03
N LEU A 393 -6.74 -35.30 -0.89
CA LEU A 393 -6.61 -36.08 -2.12
C LEU A 393 -5.96 -37.45 -1.91
N ALA A 394 -5.23 -37.64 -0.82
CA ALA A 394 -4.52 -38.88 -0.48
C ALA A 394 -5.45 -39.87 0.24
#